data_AF-A0A925M604-F1
#
_entry.id   AF-A0A925M604-F1
#
_cell.length_a   1.000
_cell.length_b   1.000
_cell.length_c   1.000
_cell.angle_alpha   90.00
_cell.angle_beta   90.00
_cell.angle_gamma   90.00
#
_symmetry.space_group_name_H-M   'P 1'
#
loop_
_entity.id
_entity.type
_entity.pdbx_description
1 polymer ?
#
loop_
_entity_poly.entity_id
_entity_poly.type
_entity_poly.pdbx_seq_one_letter_code
_entity_poly.pdbx_strand_id
1 'polypeptide(L)'
;MPQFENDSDFKKAVLQCFEQDGWTVTPAPPNTIGYDIELIRDSECVAVQVRQQRAKVHAGQLEKFIDFLERPAAVKFTRGFIISASGFTPSVFTYMRTEEVVDVALGSFKDNAIFWEDGDIPFQPTKAQLTYIGVFTCKGGVGKTTISAHLAGAFALNGYDVVLIDLDRQSNLRKLLGDGVSIPGRRGGLGATITVLNHTDWREDDYPDTRVVICDCSPDYDANPEMFIEKFDYCLIPTTLNPLGINKNADVIRRTFAAIRRVNTNAELFVIVNNYHSDEARRNDVLNRILKTEFETLMADDPKCHYIDPETVAIRFSKQLLYWGYHIVENDKPQLAFREIGGRSLPRVDFLKLLDYLEDHTNIEAAKAQEAKSAVPANQ
;
A
#
# COMPACT_ATOMS: atom_id res chain seq x y z
N MET A 1 28.79 -20.70 -35.04
CA MET A 1 29.98 -20.85 -34.18
C MET A 1 29.65 -20.21 -32.83
N PRO A 2 30.18 -20.68 -31.68
CA PRO A 2 29.97 -19.96 -30.43
C PRO A 2 30.61 -18.57 -30.58
N GLN A 3 29.81 -17.52 -30.30
CA GLN A 3 30.18 -16.12 -30.53
C GLN A 3 31.27 -15.61 -29.57
N PHE A 4 31.59 -16.37 -28.51
CA PHE A 4 32.54 -16.01 -27.46
C PHE A 4 33.40 -17.22 -27.06
N GLU A 5 34.70 -17.00 -26.85
CA GLU A 5 35.67 -18.06 -26.53
C GLU A 5 35.69 -18.42 -25.02
N ASN A 6 35.31 -17.51 -24.10
CA ASN A 6 35.30 -17.72 -22.64
C ASN A 6 34.05 -17.15 -21.92
N ASP A 7 33.66 -17.72 -20.77
CA ASP A 7 32.52 -17.28 -19.91
C ASP A 7 32.63 -15.80 -19.48
N SER A 8 33.87 -15.35 -19.25
CA SER A 8 34.15 -13.97 -18.87
C SER A 8 33.87 -12.96 -19.98
N ASP A 9 33.97 -13.35 -21.25
CA ASP A 9 33.81 -12.43 -22.37
C ASP A 9 32.33 -12.25 -22.74
N PHE A 10 31.55 -13.32 -22.61
CA PHE A 10 30.09 -13.25 -22.74
C PHE A 10 29.45 -12.43 -21.63
N LYS A 11 29.86 -12.63 -20.38
CA LYS A 11 29.39 -11.80 -19.26
C LYS A 11 29.69 -10.32 -19.50
N LYS A 12 30.89 -9.97 -19.98
CA LYS A 12 31.23 -8.58 -20.35
C LYS A 12 30.34 -8.02 -21.46
N ALA A 13 30.02 -8.82 -22.48
CA ALA A 13 29.13 -8.38 -23.55
C ALA A 13 27.70 -8.12 -23.03
N VAL A 14 27.18 -9.00 -22.15
CA VAL A 14 25.88 -8.81 -21.50
C VAL A 14 25.87 -7.57 -20.60
N LEU A 15 26.93 -7.35 -19.81
CA LEU A 15 27.10 -6.14 -18.98
C LEU A 15 27.00 -4.86 -19.85
N GLN A 16 27.72 -4.82 -20.97
CA GLN A 16 27.73 -3.67 -21.89
C GLN A 16 26.35 -3.39 -22.49
N CYS A 17 25.57 -4.42 -22.82
CA CYS A 17 24.19 -4.23 -23.31
C CYS A 17 23.32 -3.53 -22.26
N PHE A 18 23.38 -3.98 -21.00
CA PHE A 18 22.59 -3.35 -19.94
C PHE A 18 23.06 -1.92 -19.60
N GLU A 19 24.36 -1.64 -19.63
CA GLU A 19 24.88 -0.27 -19.47
C GLU A 19 24.37 0.66 -20.59
N GLN A 20 24.32 0.18 -21.84
CA GLN A 20 23.76 0.94 -22.97
C GLN A 20 22.25 1.19 -22.82
N ASP A 21 21.54 0.26 -22.21
CA ASP A 21 20.10 0.37 -21.88
C ASP A 21 19.81 1.21 -20.61
N GLY A 22 20.84 1.87 -20.06
CA GLY A 22 20.72 2.81 -18.94
C GLY A 22 20.65 2.17 -17.56
N TRP A 23 21.05 0.89 -17.42
CA TRP A 23 21.16 0.24 -16.12
C TRP A 23 22.50 0.57 -15.45
N THR A 24 22.49 0.73 -14.13
CA THR A 24 23.69 0.67 -13.32
C THR A 24 24.02 -0.79 -13.06
N VAL A 25 25.19 -1.23 -13.52
CA VAL A 25 25.53 -2.65 -13.56
C VAL A 25 26.63 -2.98 -12.55
N THR A 26 26.36 -3.92 -11.65
CA THR A 26 27.30 -4.37 -10.61
C THR A 26 27.53 -5.88 -10.72
N PRO A 27 28.76 -6.37 -10.93
CA PRO A 27 29.02 -7.81 -10.94
C PRO A 27 28.85 -8.40 -9.53
N ALA A 28 28.35 -9.63 -9.45
CA ALA A 28 28.17 -10.32 -8.17
C ALA A 28 29.50 -10.48 -7.42
N PRO A 29 29.53 -10.35 -6.08
CA PRO A 29 30.72 -10.63 -5.27
C PRO A 29 31.27 -12.06 -5.50
N PRO A 30 32.57 -12.29 -5.28
CA PRO A 30 33.15 -13.63 -5.37
C PRO A 30 32.39 -14.62 -4.45
N ASN A 31 32.15 -15.84 -4.93
CA ASN A 31 31.40 -16.91 -4.24
C ASN A 31 29.88 -16.67 -4.05
N THR A 32 29.31 -15.70 -4.75
CA THR A 32 27.85 -15.52 -4.78
C THR A 32 27.18 -16.70 -5.48
N ILE A 33 26.11 -17.22 -4.87
CA ILE A 33 25.31 -18.33 -5.40
C ILE A 33 23.95 -17.78 -5.82
N GLY A 34 23.56 -18.03 -7.07
CA GLY A 34 22.21 -17.74 -7.57
C GLY A 34 22.13 -16.69 -8.67
N TYR A 35 23.00 -15.68 -8.65
CA TYR A 35 23.07 -14.63 -9.67
C TYR A 35 24.52 -14.31 -10.06
N ASP A 36 24.69 -13.72 -11.25
CA ASP A 36 25.98 -13.34 -11.81
C ASP A 36 26.16 -11.81 -11.83
N ILE A 37 25.08 -11.07 -12.05
CA ILE A 37 25.08 -9.61 -12.21
C ILE A 37 23.88 -9.02 -11.45
N GLU A 38 24.08 -7.87 -10.85
CA GLU A 38 23.07 -7.05 -10.21
C GLU A 38 22.87 -5.79 -11.04
N LEU A 39 21.63 -5.53 -11.47
CA LEU A 39 21.26 -4.33 -12.20
C LEU A 39 20.45 -3.41 -11.30
N ILE A 40 20.73 -2.12 -11.35
CA ILE A 40 20.00 -1.10 -10.61
C ILE A 40 19.56 -0.01 -11.57
N ARG A 41 18.27 0.31 -11.57
CA ARG A 41 17.71 1.46 -12.29
C ARG A 41 16.52 1.98 -11.52
N ASP A 42 16.54 3.28 -11.20
CA ASP A 42 15.55 3.92 -10.33
C ASP A 42 15.41 3.18 -8.99
N SER A 43 14.25 2.57 -8.72
CA SER A 43 13.97 1.77 -7.53
C SER A 43 14.03 0.25 -7.77
N GLU A 44 14.41 -0.20 -8.97
CA GLU A 44 14.50 -1.61 -9.33
C GLU A 44 15.91 -2.16 -9.07
N CYS A 45 15.97 -3.35 -8.47
CA CYS A 45 17.21 -4.11 -8.30
C CYS A 45 16.99 -5.50 -8.88
N VAL A 46 17.70 -5.85 -9.95
CA VAL A 46 17.44 -7.10 -10.69
C VAL A 46 18.62 -8.05 -10.54
N ALA A 47 18.31 -9.29 -10.14
CA ALA A 47 19.27 -10.38 -10.20
C ALA A 47 19.34 -10.91 -11.63
N VAL A 48 20.51 -10.96 -12.23
CA VAL A 48 20.69 -11.49 -13.57
C VAL A 48 21.56 -12.72 -13.50
N GLN A 49 21.07 -13.78 -14.13
CA GLN A 49 21.76 -15.03 -14.27
C GLN A 49 22.16 -15.22 -15.74
N VAL A 50 23.46 -15.35 -15.98
CA VAL A 50 24.01 -15.47 -17.32
C VAL A 50 24.35 -16.94 -17.59
N ARG A 51 23.95 -17.43 -18.76
CA ARG A 51 24.09 -18.84 -19.15
C ARG A 51 24.77 -18.97 -20.50
N GLN A 52 26.09 -19.16 -20.46
CA GLN A 52 26.89 -19.53 -21.64
C GLN A 52 27.13 -21.05 -21.67
N GLN A 53 26.12 -21.79 -22.11
CA GLN A 53 26.21 -23.25 -22.29
C GLN A 53 25.77 -23.64 -23.70
N ARG A 54 26.26 -24.79 -24.19
CA ARG A 54 25.86 -25.32 -25.51
C ARG A 54 24.41 -25.82 -25.52
N ALA A 55 23.95 -26.38 -24.40
CA ALA A 55 22.59 -26.87 -24.24
C ALA A 55 21.66 -25.72 -23.90
N LYS A 56 20.45 -25.74 -24.46
CA LYS A 56 19.39 -24.78 -24.14
C LYS A 56 19.03 -24.82 -22.65
N VAL A 57 18.62 -23.69 -22.10
CA VAL A 57 18.14 -23.62 -20.71
C VAL A 57 16.82 -24.39 -20.60
N HIS A 58 16.72 -25.26 -19.61
CA HIS A 58 15.55 -26.09 -19.33
C HIS A 58 14.79 -25.64 -18.07
N ALA A 59 13.55 -26.10 -17.90
CA ALA A 59 12.69 -25.70 -16.77
C ALA A 59 13.35 -25.88 -15.39
N GLY A 60 14.06 -26.99 -15.14
CA GLY A 60 14.74 -27.19 -13.86
C GLY A 60 15.92 -26.24 -13.58
N GLN A 61 16.42 -25.51 -14.59
CA GLN A 61 17.38 -24.41 -14.38
C GLN A 61 16.66 -23.09 -14.04
N LEU A 62 15.47 -22.87 -14.62
CA LEU A 62 14.60 -21.75 -14.28
C LEU A 62 14.08 -21.92 -12.83
N GLU A 63 13.57 -23.09 -12.48
CA GLU A 63 13.11 -23.45 -11.13
C GLU A 63 14.17 -23.15 -10.07
N LYS A 64 15.42 -23.60 -10.27
CA LYS A 64 16.53 -23.30 -9.35
C LYS A 64 16.83 -21.81 -9.18
N PHE A 65 16.56 -21.00 -10.20
CA PHE A 65 16.75 -19.56 -10.13
C PHE A 65 15.60 -18.89 -9.39
N ILE A 66 14.37 -19.34 -9.62
CA ILE A 66 13.18 -18.94 -8.85
C ILE A 66 13.36 -19.31 -7.37
N ASP A 67 13.75 -20.55 -7.06
CA ASP A 67 14.09 -21.03 -5.72
C ASP A 67 15.19 -20.21 -5.03
N PHE A 68 16.02 -19.49 -5.80
CA PHE A 68 17.01 -18.57 -5.26
C PHE A 68 16.39 -17.20 -4.94
N LEU A 69 15.55 -16.66 -5.84
CA LEU A 69 14.85 -15.38 -5.66
C LEU A 69 13.93 -15.41 -4.43
N GLU A 70 13.36 -16.57 -4.10
CA GLU A 70 12.52 -16.75 -2.91
C GLU A 70 13.31 -16.85 -1.59
N ARG A 71 14.65 -16.85 -1.62
CA ARG A 71 15.46 -16.96 -0.40
C ARG A 71 15.61 -15.60 0.30
N PRO A 72 15.78 -15.60 1.64
CA PRO A 72 16.08 -14.36 2.38
C PRO A 72 17.30 -13.58 1.85
N ALA A 73 18.26 -14.27 1.22
CA ALA A 73 19.44 -13.65 0.63
C ALA A 73 19.15 -12.83 -0.64
N ALA A 74 18.00 -13.04 -1.27
CA ALA A 74 17.58 -12.40 -2.51
C ALA A 74 16.50 -11.32 -2.30
N VAL A 75 16.12 -11.02 -1.05
CA VAL A 75 15.09 -10.01 -0.68
C VAL A 75 15.33 -8.63 -1.29
N LYS A 76 16.59 -8.29 -1.58
CA LYS A 76 16.93 -7.02 -2.23
C LYS A 76 16.53 -6.95 -3.71
N PHE A 77 16.31 -8.09 -4.36
CA PHE A 77 16.01 -8.17 -5.78
C PHE A 77 14.51 -8.11 -6.02
N THR A 78 14.10 -7.16 -6.87
CA THR A 78 12.71 -6.95 -7.26
C THR A 78 12.26 -7.89 -8.38
N ARG A 79 13.21 -8.48 -9.14
CA ARG A 79 12.96 -9.49 -10.19
C ARG A 79 14.23 -10.22 -10.59
N GLY A 80 14.08 -11.21 -11.48
CA GLY A 80 15.18 -11.98 -12.05
C GLY A 80 15.23 -11.96 -13.58
N PHE A 81 16.42 -11.89 -14.18
CA PHE A 81 16.61 -12.12 -15.62
C PHE A 81 17.48 -13.35 -15.85
N ILE A 82 17.09 -14.20 -16.80
CA ILE A 82 17.98 -15.25 -17.31
C ILE A 82 18.40 -14.87 -18.72
N ILE A 83 19.71 -14.68 -18.93
CA ILE A 83 20.28 -14.37 -20.24
C ILE A 83 21.02 -15.60 -20.77
N SER A 84 20.51 -16.20 -21.85
CA SER A 84 21.05 -17.42 -22.44
C SER A 84 21.68 -17.18 -23.82
N ALA A 85 22.92 -17.66 -24.01
CA ALA A 85 23.56 -17.68 -25.33
C ALA A 85 22.94 -18.71 -26.30
N SER A 86 22.28 -19.74 -25.76
CA SER A 86 21.74 -20.87 -26.53
C SER A 86 20.21 -20.84 -26.67
N GLY A 87 19.55 -19.91 -25.97
CA GLY A 87 18.11 -19.83 -25.81
C GLY A 87 17.53 -20.84 -24.82
N PHE A 88 16.22 -21.06 -24.92
CA PHE A 88 15.40 -21.82 -23.96
C PHE A 88 14.67 -22.97 -24.63
N THR A 89 14.36 -24.03 -23.88
CA THR A 89 13.51 -25.12 -24.38
C THR A 89 12.02 -24.85 -24.20
N PRO A 90 11.14 -25.49 -25.01
CA PRO A 90 9.69 -25.34 -24.88
C PRO A 90 9.15 -25.57 -23.47
N SER A 91 9.77 -26.47 -22.70
CA SER A 91 9.39 -26.74 -21.31
C SER A 91 9.53 -25.54 -20.38
N VAL A 92 10.43 -24.61 -20.66
CA VAL A 92 10.57 -23.37 -19.88
C VAL A 92 9.33 -22.51 -20.05
N PHE A 93 8.89 -22.32 -21.29
CA PHE A 93 7.67 -21.55 -21.59
C PHE A 93 6.41 -22.25 -21.10
N THR A 94 6.36 -23.58 -21.13
CA THR A 94 5.26 -24.32 -20.49
C THR A 94 5.24 -24.07 -18.99
N TYR A 95 6.39 -24.17 -18.32
CA TYR A 95 6.53 -23.94 -16.89
C TYR A 95 6.08 -22.52 -16.50
N MET A 96 6.54 -21.48 -17.23
CA MET A 96 6.13 -20.09 -16.99
C MET A 96 4.64 -19.81 -17.25
N ARG A 97 3.95 -20.65 -18.04
CA ARG A 97 2.51 -20.51 -18.29
C ARG A 97 1.66 -21.28 -17.28
N THR A 98 2.22 -22.33 -16.70
CA THR A 98 1.50 -23.20 -15.75
C THR A 98 1.69 -22.76 -14.31
N GLU A 99 2.89 -22.28 -13.98
CA GLU A 99 3.22 -21.66 -12.71
C GLU A 99 3.08 -20.14 -12.89
N GLU A 100 2.39 -19.43 -11.99
CA GLU A 100 2.25 -17.96 -12.02
C GLU A 100 3.59 -17.27 -11.67
N VAL A 101 4.63 -17.49 -12.49
CA VAL A 101 5.96 -16.91 -12.30
C VAL A 101 5.93 -15.48 -12.83
N VAL A 102 5.61 -14.52 -11.96
CA VAL A 102 5.37 -13.13 -12.38
C VAL A 102 6.66 -12.32 -12.55
N ASP A 103 7.76 -12.72 -11.91
CA ASP A 103 8.95 -11.87 -11.69
C ASP A 103 10.24 -12.33 -12.40
N VAL A 104 10.16 -13.16 -13.44
CA VAL A 104 11.35 -13.60 -14.21
C VAL A 104 11.18 -13.35 -15.71
N ALA A 105 12.15 -12.67 -16.33
CA ALA A 105 12.20 -12.45 -17.79
C ALA A 105 13.32 -13.25 -18.47
N LEU A 106 13.04 -13.72 -19.69
CA LEU A 106 13.97 -14.54 -20.48
C LEU A 106 14.58 -13.77 -21.64
N GLY A 107 15.91 -13.65 -21.66
CA GLY A 107 16.66 -13.03 -22.75
C GLY A 107 17.55 -14.03 -23.47
N SER A 108 17.48 -14.05 -24.79
CA SER A 108 18.44 -14.73 -25.67
C SER A 108 19.46 -13.73 -26.18
N PHE A 109 20.75 -14.03 -26.00
CA PHE A 109 21.81 -13.17 -26.51
C PHE A 109 22.24 -13.60 -27.91
N LYS A 110 22.10 -12.72 -28.91
CA LYS A 110 22.51 -12.95 -30.31
C LYS A 110 23.04 -11.64 -30.89
N ASP A 111 24.02 -11.69 -31.78
CA ASP A 111 24.49 -10.51 -32.53
C ASP A 111 24.84 -9.27 -31.66
N ASN A 112 25.41 -9.50 -30.47
CA ASN A 112 25.72 -8.46 -29.47
C ASN A 112 24.49 -7.68 -28.96
N ALA A 113 23.32 -8.29 -28.99
CA ALA A 113 22.08 -7.75 -28.44
C ALA A 113 21.33 -8.81 -27.63
N ILE A 114 20.55 -8.35 -26.66
CA ILE A 114 19.62 -9.18 -25.90
C ILE A 114 18.26 -9.13 -26.60
N PHE A 115 17.75 -10.29 -26.97
CA PHE A 115 16.42 -10.48 -27.52
C PHE A 115 15.55 -11.13 -26.46
N TRP A 116 14.53 -10.42 -25.99
CA TRP A 116 13.59 -10.91 -25.00
C TRP A 116 12.61 -11.89 -25.65
N GLU A 117 12.48 -13.08 -25.07
CA GLU A 117 11.63 -14.16 -25.61
C GLU A 117 10.15 -13.98 -25.24
N ASP A 118 9.86 -13.10 -24.27
CA ASP A 118 8.50 -12.77 -23.80
C ASP A 118 7.88 -11.53 -24.50
N GLY A 119 8.60 -10.89 -25.44
CA GLY A 119 8.20 -9.63 -26.10
C GLY A 119 9.13 -8.47 -25.78
N ASP A 120 8.61 -7.25 -25.55
CA ASP A 120 9.37 -6.21 -24.83
C ASP A 120 9.71 -6.72 -23.42
N ILE A 121 10.72 -6.14 -22.75
CA ILE A 121 10.89 -6.35 -21.29
C ILE A 121 9.51 -6.08 -20.67
N PRO A 122 8.85 -7.09 -20.08
CA PRO A 122 7.55 -6.84 -19.49
C PRO A 122 7.75 -5.73 -18.47
N PHE A 123 7.13 -4.57 -18.69
CA PHE A 123 6.98 -3.57 -17.67
C PHE A 123 6.12 -4.24 -16.61
N GLN A 124 6.74 -4.78 -15.56
CA GLN A 124 5.94 -5.11 -14.40
C GLN A 124 5.48 -3.79 -13.80
N PRO A 125 4.22 -3.71 -13.34
CA PRO A 125 3.91 -2.72 -12.34
C PRO A 125 4.92 -2.94 -11.20
N THR A 126 5.76 -1.96 -10.92
CA THR A 126 6.45 -1.84 -9.63
C THR A 126 5.44 -2.27 -8.57
N LYS A 127 5.77 -3.23 -7.67
CA LYS A 127 4.88 -3.68 -6.58
C LYS A 127 4.14 -2.44 -6.08
N ALA A 128 2.86 -2.31 -6.44
CA ALA A 128 2.26 -0.97 -6.43
C ALA A 128 2.38 -0.46 -5.00
N GLN A 129 2.95 0.73 -4.87
CA GLN A 129 3.48 1.21 -3.60
C GLN A 129 2.41 1.05 -2.51
N LEU A 130 2.69 0.16 -1.55
CA LEU A 130 1.77 -0.08 -0.44
C LEU A 130 1.59 1.23 0.30
N THR A 131 0.34 1.70 0.38
CA THR A 131 0.04 2.94 1.11
C THR A 131 -0.33 2.62 2.54
N TYR A 132 0.38 3.21 3.49
CA TYR A 132 0.10 3.08 4.92
C TYR A 132 -0.61 4.33 5.46
N ILE A 133 -1.80 4.14 6.04
CA ILE A 133 -2.62 5.19 6.65
C ILE A 133 -2.78 4.92 8.14
N GLY A 134 -2.24 5.79 8.99
CA GLY A 134 -2.43 5.74 10.45
C GLY A 134 -3.61 6.61 10.90
N VAL A 135 -4.59 6.04 11.62
CA VAL A 135 -5.65 6.85 12.26
C VAL A 135 -5.27 7.15 13.70
N PHE A 136 -4.77 8.37 13.95
CA PHE A 136 -3.99 8.73 15.12
C PHE A 136 -4.64 9.85 15.94
N THR A 137 -4.77 9.68 17.26
CA THR A 137 -5.07 10.81 18.18
C THR A 137 -4.90 10.39 19.64
N CYS A 138 -4.25 11.24 20.42
CA CYS A 138 -3.99 11.03 21.85
C CYS A 138 -5.22 11.25 22.75
N LYS A 139 -6.43 11.07 22.20
CA LYS A 139 -7.72 11.23 22.89
C LYS A 139 -8.63 10.04 22.60
N GLY A 140 -9.19 9.46 23.66
CA GLY A 140 -10.22 8.43 23.56
C GLY A 140 -11.56 9.01 23.07
N GLY A 141 -12.34 8.19 22.36
CA GLY A 141 -13.74 8.51 22.05
C GLY A 141 -13.98 9.54 20.93
N VAL A 142 -12.96 9.96 20.19
CA VAL A 142 -13.13 10.84 19.00
C VAL A 142 -13.41 10.07 17.71
N GLY A 143 -13.55 8.74 17.79
CA GLY A 143 -13.96 7.88 16.66
C GLY A 143 -12.85 7.35 15.77
N LYS A 144 -11.64 7.10 16.30
CA LYS A 144 -10.54 6.43 15.56
C LYS A 144 -10.98 5.12 14.91
N THR A 145 -11.34 4.13 15.72
CA THR A 145 -11.80 2.81 15.27
C THR A 145 -12.95 2.91 14.26
N THR A 146 -13.90 3.82 14.49
CA THR A 146 -14.99 4.08 13.54
C THR A 146 -14.44 4.57 12.20
N ILE A 147 -13.54 5.55 12.19
CA ILE A 147 -12.95 6.08 10.96
C ILE A 147 -12.09 5.01 10.27
N SER A 148 -11.23 4.30 10.99
CA SER A 148 -10.39 3.23 10.47
C SER A 148 -11.22 2.16 9.73
N ALA A 149 -12.25 1.63 10.39
CA ALA A 149 -13.13 0.60 9.84
C ALA A 149 -13.90 1.07 8.60
N HIS A 150 -14.49 2.25 8.65
CA HIS A 150 -15.35 2.72 7.57
C HIS A 150 -14.56 3.32 6.40
N LEU A 151 -13.37 3.86 6.65
CA LEU A 151 -12.45 4.23 5.60
C LEU A 151 -11.96 2.99 4.84
N ALA A 152 -11.63 1.90 5.54
CA ALA A 152 -11.35 0.61 4.89
C ALA A 152 -12.54 0.15 4.03
N GLY A 153 -13.76 0.35 4.54
CA GLY A 153 -15.00 0.18 3.78
C GLY A 153 -15.07 0.98 2.49
N ALA A 154 -14.73 2.27 2.54
CA ALA A 154 -14.75 3.14 1.36
C ALA A 154 -13.70 2.71 0.33
N PHE A 155 -12.47 2.41 0.77
CA PHE A 155 -11.43 1.88 -0.11
C PHE A 155 -11.85 0.56 -0.78
N ALA A 156 -12.37 -0.40 0.00
CA ALA A 156 -12.82 -1.66 -0.57
C ALA A 156 -14.04 -1.51 -1.51
N LEU A 157 -14.95 -0.55 -1.25
CA LEU A 157 -16.00 -0.17 -2.21
C LEU A 157 -15.44 0.44 -3.49
N ASN A 158 -14.30 1.15 -3.42
CA ASN A 158 -13.61 1.73 -4.58
C ASN A 158 -12.66 0.74 -5.28
N GLY A 159 -12.66 -0.54 -4.87
CA GLY A 159 -11.94 -1.61 -5.53
C GLY A 159 -10.50 -1.81 -5.06
N TYR A 160 -10.15 -1.37 -3.85
CA TYR A 160 -8.87 -1.68 -3.24
C TYR A 160 -8.98 -2.91 -2.34
N ASP A 161 -7.94 -3.74 -2.30
CA ASP A 161 -7.78 -4.72 -1.23
C ASP A 161 -7.09 -4.06 -0.04
N VAL A 162 -7.79 -4.12 1.10
CA VAL A 162 -7.45 -3.33 2.28
C VAL A 162 -7.15 -4.25 3.44
N VAL A 163 -6.00 -4.01 4.07
CA VAL A 163 -5.67 -4.61 5.37
C VAL A 163 -5.85 -3.57 6.45
N LEU A 164 -6.59 -3.97 7.48
CA LEU A 164 -6.91 -3.13 8.61
C LEU A 164 -6.24 -3.70 9.86
N ILE A 165 -5.29 -2.97 10.42
CA ILE A 165 -4.45 -3.39 11.53
C ILE A 165 -4.92 -2.73 12.82
N ASP A 166 -5.21 -3.54 13.84
CA ASP A 166 -5.50 -3.07 15.19
C ASP A 166 -4.20 -2.94 15.98
N LEU A 167 -3.80 -1.69 16.29
CA LEU A 167 -2.65 -1.40 17.16
C LEU A 167 -3.07 -1.20 18.62
N ASP A 168 -4.37 -1.15 18.93
CA ASP A 168 -4.85 -0.95 20.29
C ASP A 168 -4.90 -2.28 21.05
N ARG A 169 -4.29 -2.33 22.24
CA ARG A 169 -4.37 -3.49 23.15
C ARG A 169 -5.79 -3.85 23.55
N GLN A 170 -6.73 -2.91 23.47
CA GLN A 170 -8.15 -3.17 23.74
C GLN A 170 -8.83 -3.99 22.62
N SER A 171 -8.20 -4.09 21.46
CA SER A 171 -8.65 -4.82 20.27
C SER A 171 -10.10 -4.50 19.89
N ASN A 172 -10.48 -3.22 19.98
CA ASN A 172 -11.85 -2.78 19.75
C ASN A 172 -12.28 -3.06 18.30
N LEU A 173 -11.35 -2.94 17.36
CA LEU A 173 -11.61 -3.17 15.95
C LEU A 173 -11.89 -4.64 15.67
N ARG A 174 -11.05 -5.54 16.22
CA ARG A 174 -11.25 -6.99 16.10
C ARG A 174 -12.54 -7.46 16.76
N LYS A 175 -12.94 -6.86 17.89
CA LYS A 175 -14.24 -7.15 18.51
C LYS A 175 -15.43 -6.76 17.63
N LEU A 176 -15.29 -5.70 16.84
CA LEU A 176 -16.36 -5.13 16.02
C LEU A 176 -16.44 -5.75 14.62
N LEU A 177 -15.34 -6.28 14.09
CA LEU A 177 -15.27 -6.79 12.71
C LEU A 177 -14.91 -8.28 12.63
N GLY A 178 -14.51 -8.91 13.73
CA GLY A 178 -13.96 -10.27 13.71
C GLY A 178 -12.64 -10.31 12.94
N ASP A 179 -12.43 -11.38 12.19
CA ASP A 179 -11.23 -11.56 11.35
C ASP A 179 -11.38 -10.91 9.95
N GLY A 180 -12.52 -10.29 9.64
CA GLY A 180 -12.74 -9.59 8.37
C GLY A 180 -14.20 -9.37 8.01
N VAL A 181 -14.43 -8.44 7.07
CA VAL A 181 -15.76 -8.16 6.50
C VAL A 181 -15.71 -8.22 4.99
N SER A 182 -16.57 -9.06 4.41
CA SER A 182 -16.82 -9.08 2.96
C SER A 182 -17.86 -8.00 2.63
N ILE A 183 -17.51 -7.07 1.73
CA ILE A 183 -18.44 -6.01 1.34
C ILE A 183 -19.47 -6.57 0.35
N PRO A 184 -20.80 -6.40 0.61
CA PRO A 184 -21.82 -6.85 -0.31
C PRO A 184 -21.73 -6.09 -1.65
N GLY A 185 -21.46 -6.79 -2.75
CA GLY A 185 -21.51 -6.19 -4.09
C GLY A 185 -20.49 -6.71 -5.11
N ARG A 186 -19.39 -7.35 -4.67
CA ARG A 186 -18.41 -8.00 -5.56
C ARG A 186 -18.04 -9.36 -5.01
N ARG A 187 -18.54 -10.44 -5.63
CA ARG A 187 -17.99 -11.79 -5.44
C ARG A 187 -16.99 -12.04 -6.58
N GLY A 188 -15.72 -12.23 -6.25
CA GLY A 188 -14.74 -12.87 -7.13
C GLY A 188 -13.92 -11.98 -8.07
N GLY A 189 -13.71 -10.71 -7.75
CA GLY A 189 -12.70 -9.87 -8.42
C GLY A 189 -11.75 -9.25 -7.39
N LEU A 190 -10.51 -8.95 -7.81
CA LEU A 190 -9.56 -8.11 -7.06
C LEU A 190 -10.26 -6.85 -6.53
N GLY A 191 -10.02 -6.50 -5.26
CA GLY A 191 -10.58 -5.32 -4.60
C GLY A 191 -12.01 -5.47 -4.09
N ALA A 192 -12.22 -6.30 -3.06
CA ALA A 192 -13.54 -6.45 -2.43
C ALA A 192 -13.52 -6.89 -0.96
N THR A 193 -12.35 -6.96 -0.33
CA THR A 193 -12.21 -7.53 1.01
C THR A 193 -11.51 -6.58 1.99
N ILE A 194 -11.96 -6.63 3.24
CA ILE A 194 -11.26 -6.01 4.36
C ILE A 194 -10.78 -7.15 5.25
N THR A 195 -9.45 -7.27 5.36
CA THR A 195 -8.80 -8.23 6.27
C THR A 195 -8.46 -7.51 7.56
N VAL A 196 -8.85 -8.05 8.72
CA VAL A 196 -8.57 -7.43 10.02
C VAL A 196 -7.51 -8.23 10.77
N LEU A 197 -6.39 -7.61 11.08
CA LEU A 197 -5.22 -8.26 11.69
C LEU A 197 -4.78 -7.52 12.97
N ASN A 198 -4.08 -8.23 13.84
CA ASN A 198 -3.25 -7.56 14.84
C ASN A 198 -1.90 -7.19 14.22
N HIS A 199 -1.22 -6.22 14.81
CA HIS A 199 0.12 -5.81 14.38
C HIS A 199 1.16 -6.95 14.34
N THR A 200 1.00 -8.01 15.14
CA THR A 200 1.90 -9.17 15.17
C THR A 200 1.72 -10.11 13.99
N ASP A 201 0.53 -10.11 13.39
CA ASP A 201 0.12 -11.05 12.36
C ASP A 201 0.38 -10.49 10.95
N TRP A 202 0.81 -9.22 10.86
CA TRP A 202 1.07 -8.53 9.60
C TRP A 202 2.45 -8.88 9.02
N ARG A 203 2.44 -9.40 7.80
CA ARG A 203 3.59 -9.55 6.90
C ARG A 203 3.15 -9.12 5.51
N GLU A 204 3.87 -8.18 4.91
CA GLU A 204 3.52 -7.65 3.57
C GLU A 204 3.49 -8.75 2.50
N ASP A 205 4.36 -9.75 2.62
CA ASP A 205 4.50 -10.84 1.65
C ASP A 205 3.34 -11.84 1.71
N ASP A 206 2.65 -11.93 2.85
CA ASP A 206 1.48 -12.82 3.01
C ASP A 206 0.24 -12.24 2.29
N TYR A 207 0.27 -10.96 1.89
CA TYR A 207 -0.85 -10.24 1.29
C TYR A 207 -0.44 -9.40 0.06
N PRO A 208 0.03 -10.04 -1.02
CA PRO A 208 0.64 -9.37 -2.19
C PRO A 208 -0.30 -8.43 -2.94
N ASP A 209 -1.62 -8.69 -2.89
CA ASP A 209 -2.65 -7.88 -3.54
C ASP A 209 -3.02 -6.62 -2.73
N THR A 210 -2.55 -6.50 -1.49
CA THR A 210 -2.87 -5.35 -0.65
C THR A 210 -2.29 -4.09 -1.26
N ARG A 211 -3.13 -3.06 -1.36
CA ARG A 211 -2.71 -1.73 -1.82
C ARG A 211 -2.75 -0.70 -0.72
N VAL A 212 -3.66 -0.87 0.24
CA VAL A 212 -3.86 0.07 1.34
C VAL A 212 -3.85 -0.67 2.66
N VAL A 213 -3.01 -0.20 3.59
CA VAL A 213 -2.96 -0.66 4.97
C VAL A 213 -3.44 0.47 5.87
N ILE A 214 -4.52 0.24 6.61
CA ILE A 214 -5.05 1.21 7.57
C ILE A 214 -4.75 0.72 8.98
N CYS A 215 -4.15 1.57 9.82
CA CYS A 215 -3.81 1.23 11.20
C CYS A 215 -4.71 1.99 12.18
N ASP A 216 -5.52 1.27 12.94
CA ASP A 216 -6.27 1.83 14.08
C ASP A 216 -5.32 1.99 15.27
N CYS A 217 -4.84 3.22 15.48
CA CYS A 217 -3.81 3.49 16.47
C CYS A 217 -4.39 3.58 17.88
N SER A 218 -3.63 3.13 18.87
CA SER A 218 -3.96 3.31 20.28
C SER A 218 -4.04 4.80 20.66
N PRO A 219 -4.98 5.22 21.53
CA PRO A 219 -4.96 6.56 22.12
C PRO A 219 -3.71 6.85 22.97
N ASP A 220 -3.03 5.80 23.45
CA ASP A 220 -1.74 5.92 24.12
C ASP A 220 -0.64 5.86 23.06
N TYR A 221 0.06 6.98 22.84
CA TYR A 221 1.05 7.08 21.76
C TYR A 221 2.14 6.00 21.89
N ASP A 222 2.71 5.85 23.09
CA ASP A 222 3.83 4.94 23.37
C ASP A 222 3.44 3.46 23.30
N ALA A 223 2.14 3.14 23.23
CA ALA A 223 1.65 1.79 23.04
C ALA A 223 1.66 1.35 21.56
N ASN A 224 1.81 2.29 20.62
CA ASN A 224 1.87 1.99 19.19
C ASN A 224 3.30 1.59 18.79
N PRO A 225 3.51 0.50 18.03
CA PRO A 225 4.85 0.13 17.59
C PRO A 225 5.43 1.17 16.61
N GLU A 226 6.63 1.69 16.91
CA GLU A 226 7.29 2.72 16.08
C GLU A 226 7.46 2.29 14.62
N MET A 227 7.73 1.01 14.37
CA MET A 227 7.88 0.46 13.00
C MET A 227 6.67 0.69 12.09
N PHE A 228 5.46 0.85 12.63
CA PHE A 228 4.28 1.22 11.85
C PHE A 228 4.24 2.73 11.62
N ILE A 229 4.55 3.50 12.66
CA ILE A 229 4.59 4.98 12.58
C ILE A 229 5.60 5.44 11.54
N GLU A 230 6.78 4.82 11.47
CA GLU A 230 7.81 5.08 10.46
C GLU A 230 7.32 4.84 9.03
N LYS A 231 6.41 3.87 8.83
CA LYS A 231 5.89 3.48 7.53
C LYS A 231 4.73 4.33 7.04
N PHE A 232 4.04 5.07 7.92
CA PHE A 232 2.86 5.83 7.53
C PHE A 232 3.18 6.86 6.45
N ASP A 233 2.50 6.77 5.31
CA ASP A 233 2.50 7.81 4.27
C ASP A 233 1.56 8.94 4.67
N TYR A 234 0.40 8.57 5.23
CA TYR A 234 -0.65 9.49 5.64
C TYR A 234 -1.10 9.20 7.05
N CYS A 235 -1.40 10.25 7.82
CA CYS A 235 -2.05 10.12 9.12
C CYS A 235 -3.35 10.91 9.14
N LEU A 236 -4.43 10.29 9.59
CA LEU A 236 -5.70 10.96 9.88
C LEU A 236 -5.81 11.23 11.38
N ILE A 237 -6.15 12.47 11.75
CA ILE A 237 -6.28 12.91 13.14
C ILE A 237 -7.72 13.37 13.39
N PRO A 238 -8.59 12.47 13.87
CA PRO A 238 -9.98 12.81 14.16
C PRO A 238 -10.10 13.78 15.33
N THR A 239 -10.95 14.79 15.16
CA THR A 239 -11.31 15.76 16.19
C THR A 239 -12.81 16.07 16.15
N THR A 240 -13.33 16.76 17.16
CA THR A 240 -14.76 17.12 17.25
C THR A 240 -14.92 18.61 17.52
N LEU A 241 -15.97 19.24 16.99
CA LEU A 241 -16.31 20.63 17.30
C LEU A 241 -17.16 20.72 18.57
N ASN A 242 -16.50 20.74 19.74
CA ASN A 242 -17.17 20.91 21.04
C ASN A 242 -16.77 22.26 21.69
N PRO A 243 -17.73 23.12 22.05
CA PRO A 243 -17.45 24.43 22.69
C PRO A 243 -16.53 24.35 23.91
N LEU A 244 -16.73 23.36 24.79
CA LEU A 244 -15.95 23.22 26.03
C LEU A 244 -14.59 22.53 25.80
N GLY A 245 -14.38 21.98 24.61
CA GLY A 245 -13.24 21.14 24.27
C GLY A 245 -12.36 21.69 23.16
N ILE A 246 -12.71 22.81 22.50
CA ILE A 246 -12.05 23.23 21.26
C ILE A 246 -10.55 23.52 21.44
N ASN A 247 -10.18 24.29 22.47
CA ASN A 247 -8.78 24.58 22.79
C ASN A 247 -8.03 23.30 23.21
N LYS A 248 -8.68 22.45 24.02
CA LYS A 248 -8.10 21.15 24.43
C LYS A 248 -7.88 20.23 23.24
N ASN A 249 -8.75 20.29 22.23
CA ASN A 249 -8.62 19.49 21.02
C ASN A 249 -7.44 20.00 20.17
N ALA A 250 -7.27 21.32 20.05
CA ALA A 250 -6.08 21.90 19.41
C ALA A 250 -4.77 21.45 20.11
N ASP A 251 -4.74 21.48 21.45
CA ASP A 251 -3.59 20.97 22.22
C ASP A 251 -3.31 19.48 22.02
N VAL A 252 -4.36 18.66 21.88
CA VAL A 252 -4.24 17.23 21.58
C VAL A 252 -3.69 17.01 20.17
N ILE A 253 -4.18 17.76 19.18
CA ILE A 253 -3.69 17.71 17.80
C ILE A 253 -2.21 18.06 17.79
N ARG A 254 -1.81 19.18 18.40
CA ARG A 254 -0.42 19.61 18.50
C ARG A 254 0.49 18.53 19.08
N ARG A 255 0.09 17.94 20.21
CA ARG A 255 0.88 16.88 20.86
C ARG A 255 0.97 15.63 20.02
N THR A 256 -0.12 15.26 19.35
CA THR A 256 -0.15 14.11 18.43
C THR A 256 0.82 14.33 17.27
N PHE A 257 0.80 15.52 16.66
CA PHE A 257 1.68 15.87 15.54
C PHE A 257 3.14 15.85 15.97
N ALA A 258 3.46 16.51 17.09
CA ALA A 258 4.80 16.54 17.64
C ALA A 258 5.31 15.13 18.00
N ALA A 259 4.43 14.23 18.45
CA ALA A 259 4.80 12.85 18.73
C ALA A 259 5.10 12.09 17.44
N ILE A 260 4.20 12.12 16.44
CA ILE A 260 4.42 11.48 15.13
C ILE A 260 5.72 11.99 14.49
N ARG A 261 5.97 13.30 14.50
CA ARG A 261 7.16 13.92 13.89
C ARG A 261 8.49 13.56 14.56
N ARG A 262 8.48 13.00 15.79
CA ARG A 262 9.70 12.44 16.39
C ARG A 262 10.19 11.18 15.70
N VAL A 263 9.28 10.47 15.04
CA VAL A 263 9.53 9.16 14.42
C VAL A 263 9.43 9.26 12.89
N ASN A 264 8.44 9.98 12.37
CA ASN A 264 8.16 10.09 10.94
C ASN A 264 8.05 11.55 10.48
N THR A 265 9.09 12.04 9.81
CA THR A 265 9.16 13.38 9.20
C THR A 265 8.52 13.45 7.81
N ASN A 266 8.14 12.32 7.23
CA ASN A 266 7.69 12.22 5.85
C ASN A 266 6.18 12.22 5.70
N ALA A 267 5.44 11.62 6.64
CA ALA A 267 4.00 11.46 6.57
C ALA A 267 3.25 12.79 6.39
N GLU A 268 2.21 12.81 5.58
CA GLU A 268 1.26 13.93 5.56
C GLU A 268 0.18 13.74 6.64
N LEU A 269 -0.07 14.77 7.44
CA LEU A 269 -0.93 14.71 8.62
C LEU A 269 -2.21 15.50 8.36
N PHE A 270 -3.36 14.85 8.37
CA PHE A 270 -4.66 15.44 8.07
C PHE A 270 -5.55 15.49 9.31
N VAL A 271 -5.97 16.68 9.73
CA VAL A 271 -7.01 16.84 10.75
C VAL A 271 -8.37 16.71 10.09
N ILE A 272 -9.21 15.84 10.63
CA ILE A 272 -10.59 15.63 10.15
C ILE A 272 -11.60 15.86 11.27
N VAL A 273 -12.67 16.61 10.96
CA VAL A 273 -13.80 16.79 11.87
C VAL A 273 -14.72 15.58 11.81
N ASN A 274 -14.82 14.89 12.94
CA ASN A 274 -15.77 13.83 13.21
C ASN A 274 -16.92 14.34 14.08
N ASN A 275 -18.01 13.57 14.09
CA ASN A 275 -19.23 13.85 14.84
C ASN A 275 -19.81 15.25 14.50
N TYR A 276 -19.82 15.59 13.21
CA TYR A 276 -20.26 16.90 12.73
C TYR A 276 -21.79 17.01 12.70
N HIS A 277 -22.35 18.00 13.38
CA HIS A 277 -23.78 18.26 13.44
C HIS A 277 -24.18 19.27 12.36
N SER A 278 -24.63 18.79 11.21
CA SER A 278 -24.90 19.63 10.02
C SER A 278 -26.03 20.65 10.18
N ASP A 279 -26.88 20.47 11.19
CA ASP A 279 -28.02 21.34 11.51
C ASP A 279 -27.66 22.57 12.36
N GLU A 280 -26.40 22.68 12.82
CA GLU A 280 -25.96 23.73 13.74
C GLU A 280 -24.99 24.75 13.10
N ALA A 281 -25.31 25.24 11.89
CA ALA A 281 -24.43 26.09 11.07
C ALA A 281 -23.70 27.20 11.84
N ARG A 282 -24.43 28.07 12.57
CA ARG A 282 -23.82 29.18 13.31
C ARG A 282 -22.81 28.70 14.37
N ARG A 283 -23.09 27.60 15.06
CA ARG A 283 -22.16 27.03 16.05
C ARG A 283 -20.93 26.47 15.33
N ASN A 284 -21.13 25.74 14.24
CA ASN A 284 -20.05 25.15 13.46
C ASN A 284 -19.12 26.22 12.92
N ASP A 285 -19.63 27.32 12.36
CA ASP A 285 -18.83 28.42 11.83
C ASP A 285 -17.90 29.02 12.89
N VAL A 286 -18.44 29.25 14.09
CA VAL A 286 -17.67 29.82 15.21
C VAL A 286 -16.59 28.84 15.69
N LEU A 287 -16.94 27.58 15.92
CA LEU A 287 -16.00 26.59 16.44
C LEU A 287 -14.94 26.18 15.42
N ASN A 288 -15.33 26.04 14.15
CA ASN A 288 -14.43 25.74 13.04
C ASN A 288 -13.41 26.86 12.88
N ARG A 289 -13.84 28.14 12.93
CA ARG A 289 -12.93 29.28 12.85
C ARG A 289 -11.89 29.30 13.98
N ILE A 290 -12.31 29.02 15.21
CA ILE A 290 -11.39 28.94 16.36
C ILE A 290 -10.35 27.84 16.12
N LEU A 291 -10.80 26.62 15.79
CA LEU A 291 -9.91 25.48 15.59
C LEU A 291 -8.95 25.70 14.41
N LYS A 292 -9.44 26.27 13.31
CA LYS A 292 -8.65 26.59 12.12
C LYS A 292 -7.57 27.63 12.41
N THR A 293 -7.91 28.67 13.17
CA THR A 293 -6.93 29.70 13.59
C THR A 293 -5.82 29.10 14.46
N GLU A 294 -6.19 28.23 15.41
CA GLU A 294 -5.22 27.50 16.23
C GLU A 294 -4.35 26.59 15.35
N PHE A 295 -4.95 25.84 14.42
CA PHE A 295 -4.21 24.97 13.51
C PHE A 295 -3.20 25.74 12.64
N GLU A 296 -3.61 26.85 12.02
CA GLU A 296 -2.75 27.71 11.22
C GLU A 296 -1.55 28.23 12.03
N THR A 297 -1.77 28.56 13.31
CA THR A 297 -0.71 29.01 14.21
C THR A 297 0.25 27.86 14.57
N LEU A 298 -0.29 26.66 14.79
CA LEU A 298 0.49 25.49 15.21
C LEU A 298 1.42 24.96 14.11
N MET A 299 1.03 25.10 12.86
CA MET A 299 1.66 24.41 11.73
C MET A 299 2.27 25.34 10.69
N ALA A 300 2.52 26.61 11.06
CA ALA A 300 3.16 27.59 10.18
C ALA A 300 4.49 27.10 9.57
N ASP A 301 5.18 26.17 10.25
CA ASP A 301 6.49 25.65 9.88
C ASP A 301 6.48 24.21 9.31
N ASP A 302 5.32 23.53 9.20
CA ASP A 302 5.22 22.17 8.66
C ASP A 302 4.23 22.12 7.48
N PRO A 303 4.71 22.13 6.23
CA PRO A 303 3.86 22.16 5.04
C PRO A 303 3.11 20.84 4.78
N LYS A 304 3.44 19.77 5.50
CA LYS A 304 2.81 18.44 5.38
C LYS A 304 1.67 18.23 6.38
N CYS A 305 1.16 19.32 6.92
CA CYS A 305 0.05 19.31 7.86
C CYS A 305 -1.14 20.03 7.25
N HIS A 306 -2.26 19.31 7.21
CA HIS A 306 -3.45 19.70 6.48
C HIS A 306 -4.65 19.74 7.41
N TYR A 307 -5.44 20.80 7.32
CA TYR A 307 -6.74 20.90 7.97
C TYR A 307 -7.83 20.71 6.93
N ILE A 308 -8.58 19.62 7.03
CA ILE A 308 -9.69 19.36 6.12
C ILE A 308 -10.88 20.17 6.60
N ASP A 309 -11.29 21.16 5.79
CA ASP A 309 -12.43 22.00 6.14
C ASP A 309 -13.72 21.15 6.18
N PRO A 310 -14.52 21.22 7.27
CA PRO A 310 -15.73 20.43 7.40
C PRO A 310 -16.80 20.73 6.35
N GLU A 311 -16.72 21.87 5.64
CA GLU A 311 -17.56 22.14 4.47
C GLU A 311 -17.22 21.24 3.29
N THR A 312 -15.94 20.86 3.14
CA THR A 312 -15.47 19.93 2.10
C THR A 312 -15.73 18.49 2.51
N VAL A 313 -15.16 18.08 3.65
CA VAL A 313 -15.33 16.73 4.19
C VAL A 313 -15.43 16.78 5.72
N ALA A 314 -16.49 16.17 6.23
CA ALA A 314 -16.64 15.84 7.63
C ALA A 314 -17.40 14.54 7.78
N ILE A 315 -17.11 13.79 8.85
CA ILE A 315 -17.93 12.64 9.22
C ILE A 315 -19.08 13.14 10.09
N ARG A 316 -20.29 13.11 9.54
CA ARG A 316 -21.47 13.65 10.23
C ARG A 316 -21.88 12.76 11.39
N PHE A 317 -22.50 13.38 12.40
CA PHE A 317 -23.19 12.62 13.43
C PHE A 317 -24.25 11.74 12.77
N SER A 318 -24.18 10.44 13.04
CA SER A 318 -25.13 9.46 12.55
C SER A 318 -25.42 8.45 13.65
N LYS A 319 -26.71 8.22 13.92
CA LYS A 319 -27.11 7.13 14.82
C LYS A 319 -26.59 5.77 14.34
N GLN A 320 -26.44 5.59 13.02
CA GLN A 320 -25.86 4.35 12.48
C GLN A 320 -24.41 4.17 12.94
N LEU A 321 -23.60 5.23 12.89
CA LEU A 321 -22.21 5.23 13.39
C LEU A 321 -22.12 5.19 14.91
N LEU A 322 -23.15 5.63 15.63
CA LEU A 322 -23.19 5.51 17.09
C LEU A 322 -23.47 4.05 17.51
N TYR A 323 -24.32 3.33 16.77
CA TYR A 323 -24.80 1.99 17.14
C TYR A 323 -24.22 0.86 16.27
N TRP A 324 -23.20 1.10 15.44
CA TRP A 324 -22.68 0.07 14.52
C TRP A 324 -22.13 -1.17 15.23
N GLY A 325 -21.68 -1.06 16.48
CA GLY A 325 -21.26 -2.19 17.32
C GLY A 325 -22.40 -2.95 18.01
N TYR A 326 -23.66 -2.56 17.82
CA TYR A 326 -24.80 -3.18 18.50
C TYR A 326 -25.04 -4.64 18.08
N HIS A 327 -24.54 -5.03 16.90
CA HIS A 327 -24.56 -6.41 16.43
C HIS A 327 -23.88 -7.40 17.40
N ILE A 328 -22.91 -6.94 18.21
CA ILE A 328 -22.28 -7.77 19.26
C ILE A 328 -23.32 -8.17 20.33
N VAL A 329 -24.22 -7.26 20.68
CA VAL A 329 -25.27 -7.50 21.67
C VAL A 329 -26.41 -8.34 21.09
N GLU A 330 -26.71 -8.13 19.81
CA GLU A 330 -27.75 -8.89 19.09
C GLU A 330 -27.26 -10.25 18.56
N ASN A 331 -25.97 -10.56 18.69
CA ASN A 331 -25.31 -11.74 18.12
C ASN A 331 -25.48 -11.86 16.60
N ASP A 332 -25.49 -10.71 15.92
CA ASP A 332 -25.60 -10.56 14.47
C ASP A 332 -24.21 -10.51 13.81
N LYS A 333 -24.17 -10.70 12.49
CA LYS A 333 -22.91 -10.64 11.74
C LYS A 333 -22.29 -9.23 11.78
N PRO A 334 -20.95 -9.13 11.92
CA PRO A 334 -20.24 -7.86 11.79
C PRO A 334 -20.57 -7.14 10.48
N GLN A 335 -20.89 -5.86 10.57
CA GLN A 335 -21.18 -5.03 9.40
C GLN A 335 -20.81 -3.57 9.64
N LEU A 336 -20.38 -2.90 8.58
CA LEU A 336 -20.18 -1.45 8.58
C LEU A 336 -21.53 -0.72 8.62
N ALA A 337 -21.53 0.53 9.09
CA ALA A 337 -22.71 1.40 9.13
C ALA A 337 -23.13 1.95 7.74
N PHE A 338 -22.96 1.16 6.68
CA PHE A 338 -23.24 1.53 5.29
C PHE A 338 -24.63 1.12 4.82
N ARG A 339 -25.47 0.60 5.71
CA ARG A 339 -26.86 0.27 5.42
C ARG A 339 -27.63 1.51 4.93
N GLU A 340 -28.51 1.29 3.96
CA GLU A 340 -29.38 2.33 3.44
C GLU A 340 -30.62 2.50 4.30
N ILE A 341 -30.93 3.75 4.65
CA ILE A 341 -32.16 4.15 5.32
C ILE A 341 -32.84 5.18 4.42
N GLY A 342 -34.02 4.85 3.89
CA GLY A 342 -34.70 5.71 2.91
C GLY A 342 -33.95 5.83 1.58
N GLY A 343 -33.24 4.78 1.16
CA GLY A 343 -32.49 4.73 -0.10
C GLY A 343 -31.16 5.47 -0.10
N ARG A 344 -30.67 5.93 1.07
CA ARG A 344 -29.37 6.57 1.20
C ARG A 344 -28.65 6.09 2.46
N SER A 345 -27.32 6.04 2.40
CA SER A 345 -26.47 5.84 3.58
C SER A 345 -25.57 7.06 3.76
N LEU A 346 -25.91 7.92 4.72
CA LEU A 346 -25.11 9.13 5.02
C LEU A 346 -23.66 8.78 5.43
N PRO A 347 -23.42 7.77 6.29
CA PRO A 347 -22.04 7.35 6.59
C PRO A 347 -21.28 6.93 5.34
N ARG A 348 -21.88 6.10 4.48
CA ARG A 348 -21.23 5.66 3.23
C ARG A 348 -20.80 6.84 2.38
N VAL A 349 -21.69 7.84 2.22
CA VAL A 349 -21.38 9.06 1.47
C VAL A 349 -20.24 9.86 2.11
N ASP A 350 -20.23 10.01 3.43
CA ASP A 350 -19.19 10.79 4.12
C ASP A 350 -17.81 10.13 4.01
N PHE A 351 -17.74 8.81 4.11
CA PHE A 351 -16.48 8.07 3.97
C PHE A 351 -16.00 7.98 2.52
N LEU A 352 -16.90 7.92 1.53
CA LEU A 352 -16.52 8.05 0.12
C LEU A 352 -15.98 9.45 -0.18
N LYS A 353 -16.59 10.52 0.34
CA LYS A 353 -16.04 11.87 0.20
C LYS A 353 -14.66 12.04 0.83
N LEU A 354 -14.42 11.38 1.97
CA LEU A 354 -13.10 11.35 2.59
C LEU A 354 -12.08 10.63 1.70
N LEU A 355 -12.47 9.51 1.11
CA LEU A 355 -11.62 8.82 0.14
C LEU A 355 -11.31 9.71 -1.07
N ASP A 356 -12.32 10.31 -1.69
CA ASP A 356 -12.15 11.22 -2.84
C ASP A 356 -11.16 12.35 -2.50
N TYR A 357 -11.33 12.97 -1.33
CA TYR A 357 -10.43 14.02 -0.86
C TYR A 357 -8.99 13.52 -0.70
N LEU A 358 -8.80 12.34 -0.12
CA LEU A 358 -7.46 11.77 0.03
C LEU A 358 -6.87 11.42 -1.35
N GLU A 359 -7.62 10.83 -2.26
CA GLU A 359 -7.15 10.55 -3.63
C GLU A 359 -6.73 11.84 -4.37
N ASP A 360 -7.50 12.94 -4.24
CA ASP A 360 -7.20 14.23 -4.88
C ASP A 360 -5.97 14.96 -4.30
N HIS A 361 -5.67 14.74 -3.01
CA HIS A 361 -4.64 15.49 -2.28
C HIS A 361 -3.41 14.64 -1.96
N THR A 362 -3.36 13.40 -2.45
CA THR A 362 -2.26 12.46 -2.18
C THR A 362 -1.93 11.63 -3.42
N ASN A 363 -0.90 10.79 -3.35
CA ASN A 363 -0.50 9.93 -4.48
C ASN A 363 -1.24 8.57 -4.53
N ILE A 364 -2.32 8.41 -3.75
CA ILE A 364 -3.07 7.15 -3.67
C ILE A 364 -3.61 6.72 -5.05
N GLU A 365 -4.11 7.65 -5.87
CA GLU A 365 -4.65 7.33 -7.20
C GLU A 365 -3.56 6.97 -8.22
N ALA A 366 -2.38 7.57 -8.11
CA ALA A 366 -1.25 7.28 -9.00
C ALA A 366 -0.82 5.80 -8.93
N ALA A 367 -0.92 5.19 -7.75
CA ALA A 367 -0.68 3.76 -7.54
C ALA A 367 -1.70 2.89 -8.29
N LYS A 368 -2.98 3.31 -8.38
CA LYS A 368 -4.05 2.60 -9.11
C LYS A 368 -3.98 2.81 -10.62
N ALA A 369 -3.62 4.02 -11.07
CA ALA A 369 -3.57 4.39 -12.48
C ALA A 369 -2.39 3.77 -13.24
N GLN A 370 -1.27 3.50 -12.56
CA GLN A 370 -0.15 2.75 -13.14
C GLN A 370 -0.56 1.31 -13.50
N GLU A 371 -1.45 0.69 -12.70
CA GLU A 371 -1.91 -0.69 -12.92
C GLU A 371 -3.00 -0.83 -13.99
N ALA A 372 -3.94 0.13 -14.04
CA ALA A 372 -4.99 0.14 -15.06
C ALA A 372 -4.40 0.25 -16.48
N LYS A 373 -3.25 0.91 -16.63
CA LYS A 373 -2.51 0.98 -17.91
C LYS A 373 -1.78 -0.32 -18.26
N SER A 374 -1.29 -1.07 -17.28
CA SER A 374 -0.69 -2.40 -17.50
C SER A 374 -1.72 -3.52 -17.75
N ALA A 375 -2.98 -3.31 -17.37
CA ALA A 375 -4.07 -4.30 -17.53
C ALA A 375 -4.84 -4.19 -18.87
N VAL A 376 -4.53 -3.21 -19.73
CA VAL A 376 -5.11 -3.15 -21.08
C VAL A 376 -4.25 -4.00 -22.01
N PRO A 377 -4.73 -5.15 -22.53
CA PRO A 377 -4.00 -5.85 -23.58
C PRO A 377 -3.91 -4.91 -24.78
N ALA A 378 -2.70 -4.73 -25.30
CA ALA A 378 -2.45 -4.01 -26.54
C ALA A 378 -3.17 -4.74 -27.69
N ASN A 379 -4.43 -4.36 -27.92
CA ASN A 379 -5.16 -4.68 -29.13
C ASN A 379 -4.85 -3.56 -30.12
N GLN A 380 -3.79 -3.76 -30.92
CA GLN A 380 -3.76 -3.53 -32.37
C GLN A 380 -2.39 -3.87 -32.97
#